data_AF-A0A1M7ZDW7-F1
#
_entry.id   AF-A0A1M7ZDW7-F1
#
_cell.length_a   1.000
_cell.length_b   1.000
_cell.length_c   1.000
_cell.angle_alpha   90.00
_cell.angle_beta   90.00
_cell.angle_gamma   90.00
#
_symmetry.space_group_name_H-M   'P 1'
#
loop_
_entity.id
_entity.type
_entity.pdbx_description
1 polymer ?
#
loop_
_entity_poly.entity_id
_entity_poly.type
_entity_poly.pdbx_seq_one_letter_code
_entity_poly.pdbx_strand_id
1 'polypeptide(L)'
;MNHLDFATFIFYHYFSKGKTQSIAYEKSIVAIMILVYLNVLTLTIFLEIDLLPKNYDLFGTGMKYLLSSAFVIFFYFGFTLMLPKKRIENLHFSKEALKSGGYIMVFYILASFTLFYFAVKQNM
;
A
#
# COMPACT_ATOMS: atom_id res chain seq x y z
N MET A 1 -9.47 -0.57 17.71
CA MET A 1 -8.87 -1.42 16.67
C MET A 1 -8.75 -0.56 15.43
N ASN A 2 -7.58 -0.51 14.80
CA ASN A 2 -7.32 0.50 13.77
C ASN A 2 -7.83 0.02 12.40
N HIS A 3 -8.30 0.95 11.56
CA HIS A 3 -8.72 0.65 10.19
C HIS A 3 -7.62 -0.04 9.37
N LEU A 4 -6.36 0.29 9.67
CA LEU A 4 -5.19 -0.34 9.05
C LEU A 4 -5.07 -1.83 9.44
N ASP A 5 -5.32 -2.21 10.70
CA ASP A 5 -5.28 -3.61 11.12
C ASP A 5 -6.34 -4.44 10.36
N PHE A 6 -7.54 -3.87 10.20
CA PHE A 6 -8.63 -4.52 9.47
C PHE A 6 -8.32 -4.67 7.97
N ALA A 7 -7.81 -3.60 7.34
CA ALA A 7 -7.42 -3.64 5.93
C ALA A 7 -6.30 -4.65 5.66
N THR A 8 -5.26 -4.68 6.51
CA THR A 8 -4.20 -5.68 6.44
C THR A 8 -4.74 -7.09 6.65
N PHE A 9 -5.66 -7.27 7.61
CA PHE A 9 -6.28 -8.57 7.85
C PHE A 9 -7.10 -9.07 6.66
N ILE A 10 -7.82 -8.20 5.94
CA ILE A 10 -8.56 -8.60 4.72
C ILE A 10 -7.60 -9.20 3.70
N PHE A 11 -6.47 -8.54 3.43
CA PHE A 11 -5.46 -9.07 2.52
C PHE A 11 -4.83 -10.36 3.03
N TYR A 12 -4.47 -10.41 4.31
CA TYR A 12 -3.94 -11.61 4.94
C TYR A 12 -4.90 -12.79 4.77
N HIS A 13 -6.17 -12.61 5.13
CA HIS A 13 -7.22 -13.63 5.00
C HIS A 13 -7.40 -14.11 3.55
N TYR A 14 -7.27 -13.20 2.58
CA TYR A 14 -7.29 -13.56 1.16
C TYR A 14 -6.06 -14.40 0.76
N PHE A 15 -4.85 -13.97 1.11
CA PHE A 15 -3.61 -14.66 0.75
C PHE A 15 -3.39 -15.99 1.49
N SER A 16 -3.98 -16.15 2.67
CA SER A 16 -3.92 -17.38 3.47
C SER A 16 -4.77 -18.53 2.91
N LYS A 17 -5.64 -18.28 1.92
CA LYS A 17 -6.47 -19.32 1.29
C LYS A 17 -5.82 -20.01 0.08
N GLY A 18 -4.58 -19.66 -0.27
CA GLY A 18 -3.91 -20.14 -1.49
C GLY A 18 -2.58 -20.85 -1.24
N LYS A 19 -1.89 -21.18 -2.35
CA LYS A 19 -0.55 -21.78 -2.34
C LYS A 19 0.52 -20.94 -1.61
N THR A 20 0.22 -19.69 -1.29
CA THR A 20 1.16 -18.72 -0.73
C THR A 20 0.89 -18.39 0.73
N GLN A 21 0.22 -19.30 1.45
CA GLN A 21 -0.06 -19.19 2.88
C GLN A 21 1.19 -18.94 3.74
N SER A 22 2.33 -19.53 3.37
CA SER A 22 3.60 -19.40 4.12
C SER A 22 4.14 -17.97 4.16
N ILE A 23 3.73 -17.14 3.20
CA ILE A 23 4.14 -15.73 3.07
C ILE A 23 2.94 -14.77 3.01
N ALA A 24 1.78 -15.19 3.54
CA ALA A 24 0.54 -14.43 3.43
C ALA A 24 0.62 -13.09 4.17
N TYR A 25 1.29 -13.06 5.32
CA TYR A 25 1.52 -11.84 6.09
C TYR A 25 2.39 -10.85 5.31
N GLU A 26 3.53 -11.29 4.80
CA GLU A 26 4.49 -10.46 4.06
C GLU A 26 3.81 -9.88 2.80
N LYS A 27 3.00 -10.68 2.11
CA LYS A 27 2.17 -10.20 0.98
C LYS A 27 1.13 -9.18 1.39
N SER A 28 0.48 -9.36 2.55
CA SER A 28 -0.53 -8.41 3.05
C SER A 28 0.08 -7.05 3.37
N ILE A 29 1.30 -7.03 3.92
CA ILE A 29 2.06 -5.80 4.17
C ILE A 29 2.40 -5.12 2.85
N VAL A 30 2.96 -5.86 1.88
CA VAL A 30 3.29 -5.31 0.56
C VAL A 30 2.05 -4.75 -0.15
N ALA A 31 0.91 -5.44 -0.10
CA ALA A 31 -0.33 -4.97 -0.71
C ALA A 31 -0.81 -3.63 -0.11
N ILE A 32 -0.78 -3.51 1.21
CA ILE A 32 -1.11 -2.26 1.91
C ILE A 32 -0.12 -1.16 1.56
N MET A 33 1.18 -1.46 1.54
CA MET A 33 2.20 -0.49 1.17
C MET A 33 2.01 0.06 -0.24
N ILE A 34 1.74 -0.81 -1.22
CA ILE A 34 1.48 -0.38 -2.60
C ILE A 34 0.29 0.56 -2.66
N LEU A 35 -0.78 0.24 -1.93
CA LEU A 35 -1.99 1.04 -1.90
C LEU A 35 -1.77 2.41 -1.24
N VAL A 36 -1.03 2.45 -0.13
CA VAL A 36 -0.64 3.71 0.53
C VAL A 36 0.27 4.52 -0.38
N TYR A 37 1.28 3.89 -0.99
CA TYR A 37 2.20 4.54 -1.92
C TYR A 37 1.48 5.14 -3.11
N LEU A 38 0.52 4.42 -3.72
CA LEU A 38 -0.31 4.93 -4.80
C LEU A 38 -1.07 6.19 -4.39
N ASN A 39 -1.68 6.20 -3.20
CA ASN A 39 -2.41 7.36 -2.70
C ASN A 39 -1.48 8.55 -2.37
N VAL A 40 -0.29 8.29 -1.81
CA VAL A 40 0.73 9.33 -1.60
C VAL A 40 1.16 9.94 -2.92
N LEU A 41 1.42 9.13 -3.95
CA LEU A 41 1.77 9.61 -5.28
C LEU A 41 0.66 10.46 -5.90
N THR A 42 -0.60 9.99 -5.83
CA THR A 42 -1.77 10.74 -6.30
C THR A 42 -1.84 12.12 -5.63
N LEU A 43 -1.67 12.19 -4.32
CA LEU A 43 -1.69 13.45 -3.58
C LEU A 43 -0.54 14.37 -3.97
N THR A 44 0.67 13.84 -4.15
CA THR A 44 1.83 14.66 -4.53
C THR A 44 1.69 15.23 -5.93
N ILE A 45 1.06 14.49 -6.85
CA ILE A 45 0.76 14.97 -8.19
C ILE A 45 -0.33 16.06 -8.15
N PHE A 46 -1.40 15.87 -7.38
CA PHE A 46 -2.46 16.89 -7.27
C PHE A 46 -2.03 18.18 -6.58
N LEU A 47 -1.12 18.08 -5.61
CA LEU A 47 -0.62 19.22 -4.83
C LEU A 47 0.65 19.85 -5.44
N GLU A 48 1.12 19.34 -6.57
CA GLU A 48 2.37 19.77 -7.23
C GLU A 48 3.58 19.73 -6.26
N ILE A 49 3.62 18.72 -5.38
CA ILE A 49 4.70 18.55 -4.40
C ILE A 49 5.81 17.71 -5.02
N ASP A 50 6.98 18.33 -5.18
CA ASP A 50 8.21 17.62 -5.52
C ASP A 50 8.67 16.75 -4.33
N LEU A 51 8.47 15.44 -4.43
CA LEU A 51 8.94 14.47 -3.43
C LEU A 51 10.47 14.32 -3.40
N LEU A 52 11.15 14.74 -4.47
CA LEU A 52 12.61 14.71 -4.57
C LEU A 52 13.16 16.14 -4.45
N PRO A 53 14.21 16.37 -3.65
CA PRO A 53 14.84 17.68 -3.59
C PRO A 53 15.31 18.13 -4.98
N LYS A 54 15.11 19.41 -5.33
CA LYS A 54 15.48 20.00 -6.64
C LYS A 54 16.95 19.78 -7.05
N ASN A 55 17.82 19.48 -6.08
CA ASN A 55 19.25 19.22 -6.34
C ASN A 55 19.55 17.83 -6.94
N TYR A 56 18.53 16.99 -7.16
CA TYR A 56 18.72 15.63 -7.71
C TYR A 56 18.80 15.59 -9.24
N ASP A 57 18.75 16.71 -9.94
CA ASP A 57 18.90 16.78 -11.42
C ASP A 57 20.26 16.31 -11.94
N LEU A 58 21.24 16.11 -11.06
CA LEU A 58 22.53 15.48 -11.36
C LEU A 58 22.43 13.95 -11.55
N PHE A 59 21.38 13.31 -11.03
CA PHE A 59 21.18 11.87 -11.16
C PHE A 59 20.27 11.58 -12.36
N GLY A 60 20.75 10.74 -13.29
CA GLY A 60 19.95 10.26 -14.40
C GLY A 60 18.64 9.61 -13.92
N THR A 61 17.59 9.70 -14.73
CA THR A 61 16.22 9.26 -14.40
C THR A 61 16.16 7.87 -13.75
N GLY A 62 16.97 6.92 -14.22
CA GLY A 62 17.06 5.58 -13.63
C GLY A 62 17.56 5.54 -12.18
N MET A 63 18.52 6.40 -11.83
CA MET A 63 19.10 6.46 -10.48
C MET A 63 18.18 7.18 -9.47
N LYS A 64 17.36 8.14 -9.94
CA LYS A 64 16.27 8.73 -9.14
C LYS A 64 15.25 7.66 -8.73
N TYR A 65 14.85 6.79 -9.66
CA TYR A 65 13.96 5.66 -9.35
C TYR A 65 14.60 4.63 -8.39
N LEU A 66 15.88 4.33 -8.56
CA LEU A 66 16.63 3.39 -7.71
C LEU A 66 16.80 3.91 -6.27
N LEU A 67 16.99 5.23 -6.09
CA LEU A 67 17.02 5.84 -4.76
C LEU A 67 15.63 5.90 -4.12
N SER A 68 14.57 6.12 -4.91
CA SER A 68 13.19 6.06 -4.41
C SER A 68 12.77 4.64 -3.98
N SER A 69 13.31 3.58 -4.60
CA SER A 69 13.04 2.21 -4.17
C SER A 69 13.74 1.82 -2.87
N ALA A 70 14.86 2.46 -2.52
CA ALA A 70 15.48 2.30 -1.20
C ALA A 70 14.56 2.78 -0.06
N PHE A 71 13.78 3.86 -0.28
CA PHE A 71 12.75 4.30 0.66
C PHE A 71 11.65 3.25 0.88
N VAL A 72 11.31 2.45 -0.14
CA VAL A 72 10.29 1.39 -0.03
C VAL A 72 10.68 0.35 1.03
N ILE A 73 11.97 0.02 1.15
CA ILE A 73 12.47 -0.91 2.16
C ILE A 73 12.26 -0.33 3.58
N PHE A 74 12.55 0.96 3.78
CA PHE A 74 12.28 1.63 5.06
C PHE A 74 10.80 1.62 5.40
N PHE A 75 9.93 1.87 4.43
CA PHE A 75 8.49 1.76 4.64
C PHE A 75 8.09 0.33 5.01
N TYR A 76 8.65 -0.70 4.36
CA TYR A 76 8.37 -2.10 4.71
C TYR A 76 8.68 -2.40 6.18
N PHE A 77 9.85 -2.00 6.66
CA PHE A 77 10.19 -2.15 8.07
C PHE A 77 9.27 -1.33 8.97
N GLY A 78 8.91 -0.11 8.58
CA GLY A 78 7.93 0.71 9.30
C GLY A 78 6.57 0.01 9.44
N PHE A 79 6.02 -0.54 8.36
CA PHE A 79 4.76 -1.27 8.37
C PHE A 79 4.83 -2.55 9.21
N THR A 80 5.92 -3.32 9.12
CA THR A 80 6.06 -4.55 9.92
C THR A 80 6.22 -4.28 11.42
N LEU A 81 6.86 -3.16 11.80
CA LEU A 81 6.89 -2.68 13.19
C LEU A 81 5.51 -2.20 13.66
N MET A 82 4.82 -1.41 12.82
CA MET A 82 3.49 -0.89 13.15
C MET A 82 2.42 -1.97 13.21
N LEU A 83 2.53 -3.02 12.38
CA LEU A 83 1.58 -4.12 12.20
C LEU A 83 2.25 -5.48 12.49
N PRO A 84 2.53 -5.82 13.76
CA PRO A 84 3.23 -7.06 14.09
C PRO A 84 2.45 -8.28 13.61
N LYS A 85 3.16 -9.24 13.01
CA LYS A 85 2.60 -10.49 12.45
C LYS A 85 1.63 -11.20 13.41
N LYS A 86 2.07 -11.44 14.65
CA LYS A 86 1.25 -12.08 15.69
C LYS A 86 -0.08 -11.36 15.93
N ARG A 87 -0.09 -10.02 15.83
CA ARG A 87 -1.31 -9.24 16.04
C ARG A 87 -2.30 -9.50 14.92
N ILE A 88 -1.85 -9.49 13.67
CA ILE A 88 -2.71 -9.73 12.50
C ILE A 88 -3.20 -11.18 12.45
N GLU A 89 -2.32 -12.15 12.75
CA GLU A 89 -2.68 -13.57 12.74
C GLU A 89 -3.72 -13.95 13.80
N ASN A 90 -3.71 -13.26 14.95
CA ASN A 90 -4.65 -13.49 16.05
C ASN A 90 -5.99 -12.73 15.90
N LEU A 91 -6.16 -11.93 14.84
CA LEU A 91 -7.43 -11.27 14.58
C LEU A 91 -8.47 -12.26 14.08
N HIS A 92 -9.70 -12.11 14.58
CA HIS A 92 -10.85 -12.87 14.14
C HIS A 92 -12.02 -11.93 13.83
N PHE A 93 -12.60 -12.10 12.65
CA PHE A 93 -13.76 -11.33 12.21
C PHE A 93 -14.86 -12.27 11.74
N SER A 94 -16.12 -11.83 11.84
CA SER A 94 -17.24 -12.57 11.28
C SER A 94 -17.13 -12.67 9.76
N LYS A 95 -17.75 -13.70 9.18
CA LYS A 95 -17.78 -13.87 7.72
C LYS A 95 -18.46 -12.68 7.03
N GLU A 96 -19.48 -12.08 7.64
CA GLU A 96 -20.14 -10.90 7.08
C GLU A 96 -19.22 -9.68 7.06
N ALA A 97 -18.46 -9.45 8.13
CA ALA A 97 -17.49 -8.35 8.20
C ALA A 97 -16.38 -8.53 7.16
N LEU A 98 -15.90 -9.76 6.95
CA LEU A 98 -14.90 -10.04 5.92
C LEU A 98 -15.43 -9.84 4.50
N LYS A 99 -16.68 -10.23 4.25
CA LYS A 99 -17.32 -10.07 2.93
C LYS A 99 -17.55 -8.59 2.61
N SER A 100 -18.17 -7.85 3.53
CA SER A 100 -18.41 -6.41 3.37
C SER A 100 -17.11 -5.62 3.27
N GLY A 101 -16.15 -5.88 4.17
CA GLY A 101 -14.83 -5.28 4.13
C GLY A 101 -14.07 -5.59 2.84
N GLY A 102 -14.17 -6.82 2.33
CA GLY A 102 -13.59 -7.20 1.04
C GLY A 102 -14.14 -6.39 -0.12
N TYR A 103 -15.47 -6.21 -0.21
CA TYR A 103 -16.08 -5.38 -1.26
C TYR A 103 -15.66 -3.91 -1.16
N ILE A 104 -15.65 -3.36 0.06
CA ILE A 104 -15.18 -1.99 0.31
C ILE A 104 -13.73 -1.85 -0.14
N MET A 105 -12.89 -2.85 0.15
CA MET A 105 -11.47 -2.82 -0.21
C MET A 105 -11.27 -2.85 -1.74
N VAL A 106 -12.03 -3.69 -2.46
CA VAL A 106 -11.99 -3.71 -3.92
C VAL A 106 -12.42 -2.37 -4.50
N PHE A 107 -13.53 -1.81 -4.01
CA PHE A 107 -13.99 -0.48 -4.44
C PHE A 107 -12.94 0.60 -4.19
N TYR A 108 -12.32 0.59 -3.00
CA TYR A 108 -11.27 1.54 -2.63
C TYR A 108 -10.03 1.42 -3.52
N ILE A 109 -9.61 0.20 -3.86
CA ILE A 109 -8.49 -0.03 -4.79
C ILE A 109 -8.83 0.54 -6.17
N LEU A 110 -10.00 0.22 -6.71
CA LEU A 110 -10.45 0.73 -8.01
C LEU A 110 -10.50 2.27 -8.01
N ALA A 111 -11.09 2.88 -6.98
CA ALA A 111 -11.13 4.33 -6.82
C ALA A 111 -9.72 4.94 -6.74
N SER A 112 -8.81 4.32 -6.00
CA SER A 112 -7.41 4.78 -5.88
C SER A 112 -6.71 4.80 -7.25
N PHE A 113 -6.87 3.76 -8.07
CA PHE A 113 -6.31 3.72 -9.42
C PHE A 113 -6.96 4.74 -10.36
N THR A 114 -8.29 4.91 -10.28
CA THR A 114 -9.01 5.91 -11.07
C THR A 114 -8.53 7.33 -10.75
N LEU A 115 -8.40 7.66 -9.46
CA LEU A 115 -7.92 8.97 -9.01
C LEU A 115 -6.47 9.21 -9.45
N PHE A 116 -5.60 8.21 -9.31
CA PHE A 116 -4.23 8.29 -9.79
C PHE A 116 -4.16 8.56 -11.29
N TYR A 117 -4.96 7.85 -12.09
CA TYR A 117 -5.03 8.06 -13.54
C TYR A 117 -5.44 9.50 -13.89
N PHE A 118 -6.45 10.05 -13.22
CA PHE A 118 -6.87 11.43 -13.44
C PHE A 118 -5.80 12.44 -13.00
N ALA A 119 -5.14 12.20 -11.88
CA ALA A 119 -4.06 13.07 -11.39
C ALA A 119 -2.91 13.16 -12.41
N VAL A 120 -2.49 12.02 -12.97
CA VAL A 120 -1.46 11.96 -14.02
C VAL A 120 -1.93 12.66 -15.29
N LYS A 121 -3.15 12.36 -15.76
CA LYS A 121 -3.69 12.94 -16.99
C LYS A 121 -3.81 14.47 -16.94
N GLN A 122 -4.13 15.04 -15.78
CA GLN A 122 -4.24 16.50 -15.63
C GLN A 122 -2.89 17.22 -15.70
N ASN A 123 -1.80 16.53 -15.35
CA ASN A 123 -0.44 17.08 -15.29
C ASN A 123 0.41 16.75 -16.54
N MET A 124 -0.17 16.08 -17.54
CA MET A 124 0.42 15.85 -18.87
C MET A 124 -0.11 16.86 -19.88
#